data_AF-A0A1Q3DDF9-F1
#
_entry.id   AF-A0A1Q3DDF9-F1
#
_cell.length_a   1.000
_cell.length_b   1.000
_cell.length_c   1.000
_cell.angle_alpha   90.00
_cell.angle_beta   90.00
_cell.angle_gamma   90.00
#
_symmetry.space_group_name_H-M   'P 1'
#
loop_
_entity.id
_entity.type
_entity.pdbx_description
1 polymer ?
#
loop_
_entity_poly.entity_id
_entity_poly.type
_entity_poly.pdbx_seq_one_letter_code
_entity_poly.pdbx_strand_id
1 'polypeptide(L)'
;KIKVDDFNLTDLEWTDRIPECPVYRPSEKKFADPLIYLQKIAPEASKYGICKIISPLKASISAADVLMKEKQGLNFHTYVQPLQLARWDMNDQATFYNGERKYTYNSFKRMADAVFAQRFPDSQSPSPEFVEKEFWHEMSHGKGKTVEYAVNIEGSAFSCDPSDRLGRSRWNLKTLPKLPKSTLHLLEYPIPGITDPMLYIGMLFSMFAWHVEDHYLYSINYHHTGAPKTWYGVPGHAALQFEKVTLDHVYCHNILSTDGEDGASEVLTRKTTMFAPNILLQSNVPVCKAVQNPGEFVITFPRAYHAGFNNGFGCGEAVNFAVGNWFPFGAAAGQRYALLRQMSILPYEELLCKEVIRYSKSKKLAEQLSDCLIQISFLRHIRSLNNALWPLTNAPALFTYMSNSQGTILCNLCKRDCYLAFVECSSCYKRACLFHGIKSLECSCLSKLIVYLREEIWKVEAEALKLEAKGILPNVEQEAK
;
A
#
# COMPACT_ATOMS: atom_id res chain seq x y z
N LYS A 1 14.25 -18.49 -23.36
CA LYS A 1 13.74 -17.51 -22.37
C LYS A 1 14.48 -17.79 -21.07
N ILE A 2 15.18 -16.81 -20.52
CA ILE A 2 16.01 -16.93 -19.31
C ILE A 2 15.07 -17.05 -18.10
N LYS A 3 15.11 -18.13 -17.33
CA LYS A 3 14.33 -18.34 -16.09
C LYS A 3 15.13 -17.91 -14.84
N VAL A 4 14.53 -17.82 -13.65
CA VAL A 4 15.25 -17.56 -12.37
C VAL A 4 16.51 -18.42 -12.24
N ASP A 5 16.41 -19.70 -12.61
CA ASP A 5 17.51 -20.67 -12.54
C ASP A 5 18.70 -20.34 -13.46
N ASP A 6 18.50 -19.49 -14.47
CA ASP A 6 19.54 -19.06 -15.41
C ASP A 6 20.28 -17.79 -14.92
N PHE A 7 19.82 -17.15 -13.85
CA PHE A 7 20.50 -16.00 -13.25
C PHE A 7 21.62 -16.49 -12.32
N ASN A 8 22.82 -15.91 -12.46
CA ASN A 8 23.88 -16.16 -11.49
C ASN A 8 23.53 -15.49 -10.14
N LEU A 9 22.97 -16.28 -9.23
CA LEU A 9 22.64 -15.88 -7.85
C LEU A 9 23.82 -16.08 -6.88
N THR A 10 24.93 -16.65 -7.34
CA THR A 10 26.13 -16.88 -6.52
C THR A 10 27.05 -15.66 -6.49
N ASP A 11 27.03 -14.85 -7.55
CA ASP A 11 27.68 -13.55 -7.56
C ASP A 11 26.78 -12.51 -6.88
N LEU A 12 27.21 -12.05 -5.71
CA LEU A 12 26.50 -11.06 -4.89
C LEU A 12 27.02 -9.64 -5.09
N GLU A 13 27.91 -9.36 -6.05
CA GLU A 13 28.40 -8.00 -6.33
C GLU A 13 27.29 -7.04 -6.76
N TRP A 14 26.13 -7.56 -7.21
CA TRP A 14 24.96 -6.71 -7.48
C TRP A 14 24.44 -6.00 -6.23
N THR A 15 24.66 -6.51 -5.01
CA THR A 15 24.21 -5.85 -3.77
C THR A 15 24.86 -4.48 -3.59
N ASP A 16 26.09 -4.34 -4.09
CA ASP A 16 26.91 -3.14 -3.99
C ASP A 16 26.64 -2.16 -5.15
N ARG A 17 25.91 -2.59 -6.18
CA ARG A 17 25.56 -1.80 -7.38
C ARG A 17 24.19 -1.13 -7.29
N ILE A 18 23.34 -1.50 -6.33
CA ILE A 18 22.03 -0.88 -6.17
C ILE A 18 22.20 0.53 -5.58
N PRO A 19 21.69 1.58 -6.24
CA PRO A 19 21.77 2.93 -5.71
C PRO A 19 20.94 3.08 -4.43
N GLU A 20 21.42 3.88 -3.49
CA GLU A 20 20.65 4.25 -2.29
C GLU A 20 19.48 5.18 -2.64
N CYS A 21 18.38 5.05 -1.90
CA CYS A 21 17.25 5.97 -1.98
C CYS A 21 17.59 7.35 -1.37
N PRO A 22 16.83 8.41 -1.69
CA PRO A 22 17.02 9.72 -1.07
C PRO A 22 16.84 9.66 0.46
N VAL A 23 17.77 10.30 1.18
CA VAL A 23 17.75 10.39 2.65
C VAL A 23 17.56 11.83 3.09
N TYR A 24 16.48 12.09 3.81
CA TYR A 24 16.10 13.41 4.28
C TYR A 24 16.35 13.59 5.78
N ARG A 25 16.84 14.78 6.15
CA ARG A 25 17.12 15.19 7.54
C ARG A 25 16.40 16.51 7.87
N PRO A 26 15.08 16.49 8.08
CA PRO A 26 14.32 17.71 8.38
C PRO A 26 14.75 18.32 9.72
N SER A 27 14.80 19.66 9.78
CA SER A 27 14.81 20.35 11.07
C SER A 27 13.48 20.18 11.78
N GLU A 28 13.42 20.35 13.10
CA GLU A 28 12.17 20.24 13.86
C GLU A 28 11.04 21.12 13.28
N LYS A 29 11.37 22.32 12.77
CA LYS A 29 10.41 23.21 12.08
C LYS A 29 9.81 22.57 10.83
N LYS A 30 10.65 21.93 9.99
CA LYS A 30 10.18 21.21 8.78
C LYS A 30 9.45 19.91 9.15
N PHE A 31 9.75 19.35 10.30
CA PHE A 31 9.13 18.14 10.85
C PHE A 31 7.78 18.42 11.56
N ALA A 32 7.33 19.67 11.66
CA ALA A 32 6.09 19.98 12.39
C ALA A 32 4.81 19.39 11.76
N ASP A 33 4.75 19.28 10.43
CA ASP A 33 3.61 18.69 9.70
C ASP A 33 4.12 17.65 8.69
N PRO A 34 3.88 16.35 8.92
CA PRO A 34 4.38 15.28 8.06
C PRO A 34 3.83 15.38 6.66
N LEU A 35 2.54 15.66 6.48
CA LEU A 35 1.90 15.60 5.17
C LEU A 35 2.34 16.77 4.29
N ILE A 36 2.60 17.94 4.89
CA ILE A 36 3.24 19.07 4.18
C ILE A 36 4.67 18.71 3.78
N TYR A 37 5.42 18.10 4.68
CA TYR A 37 6.80 17.72 4.41
C TYR A 37 6.90 16.67 3.30
N LEU A 38 6.05 15.65 3.35
CA LEU A 38 5.99 14.58 2.36
C LEU A 38 5.58 15.10 0.98
N GLN A 39 4.57 15.99 0.92
CA GLN A 39 4.22 16.68 -0.33
C GLN A 39 5.38 17.47 -0.93
N LYS A 40 6.22 18.10 -0.08
CA LYS A 40 7.38 18.86 -0.54
C LYS A 40 8.46 17.99 -1.17
N ILE A 41 8.74 16.81 -0.61
CA ILE A 41 9.79 15.92 -1.12
C ILE A 41 9.28 14.97 -2.22
N ALA A 42 7.97 14.79 -2.36
CA ALA A 42 7.37 13.84 -3.30
C ALA A 42 7.84 13.98 -4.76
N PRO A 43 8.00 15.20 -5.34
CA PRO A 43 8.47 15.32 -6.73
C PRO A 43 9.85 14.71 -7.01
N GLU A 44 10.72 14.67 -6.00
CA GLU A 44 12.03 14.02 -6.07
C GLU A 44 11.94 12.56 -5.66
N ALA A 45 11.44 12.29 -4.45
CA ALA A 45 11.46 10.98 -3.82
C ALA A 45 10.61 9.93 -4.55
N SER A 46 9.48 10.32 -5.16
CA SER A 46 8.62 9.37 -5.90
C SER A 46 9.30 8.74 -7.12
N LYS A 47 10.36 9.37 -7.65
CA LYS A 47 11.17 8.82 -8.75
C LYS A 47 11.97 7.57 -8.36
N TYR A 48 12.14 7.34 -7.06
CA TYR A 48 12.84 6.19 -6.49
C TYR A 48 11.88 5.13 -5.92
N GLY A 49 10.60 5.48 -5.71
CA GLY A 49 9.59 4.58 -5.14
C GLY A 49 9.60 4.51 -3.61
N ILE A 50 10.78 4.63 -2.99
CA ILE A 50 10.93 4.76 -1.54
C ILE A 50 11.88 5.92 -1.19
N CYS A 51 11.77 6.43 0.04
CA CYS A 51 12.79 7.31 0.62
C CYS A 51 12.89 7.14 2.12
N LYS A 52 14.01 7.60 2.70
CA LYS A 52 14.26 7.55 4.13
C LYS A 52 14.23 8.94 4.76
N ILE A 53 13.64 9.06 5.96
CA ILE A 53 13.57 10.31 6.72
C ILE A 53 14.10 10.06 8.13
N ILE A 54 15.15 10.79 8.52
CA ILE A 54 15.71 10.70 9.87
C ILE A 54 14.96 11.66 10.78
N SER A 55 14.32 11.13 11.82
CA SER A 55 13.57 11.94 12.79
C SER A 55 14.51 12.88 13.54
N PRO A 56 14.21 14.20 13.63
CA PRO A 56 14.90 15.09 14.56
C PRO A 56 14.41 14.90 16.00
N LEU A 57 13.27 14.22 16.19
CA LEU A 57 12.70 13.91 17.51
C LEU A 57 13.09 12.52 17.96
N LYS A 58 13.39 12.37 19.24
CA LYS A 58 13.63 11.08 19.90
C LYS A 58 12.46 10.77 20.84
N ALA A 59 12.11 9.48 20.92
CA ALA A 59 11.20 9.01 21.95
C ALA A 59 11.88 9.13 23.33
N SER A 60 11.11 9.53 24.33
CA SER A 60 11.51 9.54 25.74
C SER A 60 11.22 8.19 26.40
N ILE A 61 10.18 7.49 25.93
CA ILE A 61 9.78 6.17 26.41
C ILE A 61 10.17 5.11 25.37
N SER A 62 10.82 4.03 25.81
CA SER A 62 11.25 2.98 24.90
C SER A 62 10.06 2.19 24.36
N ALA A 63 10.14 1.71 23.11
CA ALA A 63 9.09 0.86 22.55
C ALA A 63 8.82 -0.40 23.39
N ALA A 64 9.85 -0.97 24.02
CA ALA A 64 9.67 -2.10 24.94
C ALA A 64 8.82 -1.69 26.15
N ASP A 65 9.10 -0.52 26.75
CA ASP A 65 8.29 0.01 27.86
C ASP A 65 6.85 0.28 27.44
N VAL A 66 6.61 0.90 26.28
CA VAL A 66 5.26 1.12 25.75
C VAL A 66 4.52 -0.21 25.61
N LEU A 67 5.14 -1.17 24.92
CA LEU A 67 4.51 -2.47 24.63
C LEU A 67 4.32 -3.36 25.88
N MET A 68 5.08 -3.14 26.95
CA MET A 68 4.96 -3.93 28.18
C MET A 68 4.10 -3.26 29.25
N LYS A 69 4.19 -1.93 29.40
CA LYS A 69 3.58 -1.17 30.49
C LYS A 69 2.27 -0.49 30.07
N GLU A 70 2.25 0.14 28.89
CA GLU A 70 1.04 0.78 28.36
C GLU A 70 0.10 -0.24 27.69
N LYS A 71 0.65 -1.37 27.22
CA LYS A 71 -0.08 -2.47 26.58
C LYS A 71 0.06 -3.78 27.36
N GLN A 72 -0.50 -3.83 28.58
CA GLN A 72 -0.43 -5.03 29.41
C GLN A 72 -0.99 -6.27 28.69
N GLY A 73 -0.26 -7.38 28.76
CA GLY A 73 -0.70 -8.67 28.22
C GLY A 73 -0.57 -8.83 26.70
N LEU A 74 0.13 -7.94 26.00
CA LEU A 74 0.38 -8.09 24.57
C LEU A 74 1.11 -9.41 24.28
N ASN A 75 0.45 -10.25 23.52
CA ASN A 75 1.01 -11.49 22.99
C ASN A 75 0.65 -11.62 21.52
N PHE A 76 1.50 -12.26 20.74
CA PHE A 76 1.33 -12.39 19.30
C PHE A 76 1.75 -13.77 18.81
N HIS A 77 1.19 -14.15 17.67
CA HIS A 77 1.65 -15.29 16.87
C HIS A 77 2.66 -14.81 15.83
N THR A 78 3.47 -15.75 15.35
CA THR A 78 4.43 -15.53 14.28
C THR A 78 3.98 -16.25 13.02
N TYR A 79 4.46 -15.80 11.88
CA TYR A 79 4.47 -16.58 10.65
C TYR A 79 5.84 -17.24 10.50
N VAL A 80 5.84 -18.51 10.11
CA VAL A 80 7.03 -19.24 9.74
C VAL A 80 7.28 -19.02 8.26
N GLN A 81 8.45 -18.45 7.94
CA GLN A 81 8.85 -18.08 6.60
C GLN A 81 10.02 -18.98 6.15
N PRO A 82 9.92 -19.64 4.99
CA PRO A 82 11.03 -20.42 4.45
C PRO A 82 12.14 -19.49 3.93
N LEU A 83 13.41 -19.80 4.25
CA LEU A 83 14.58 -19.10 3.73
C LEU A 83 15.07 -19.79 2.44
N GLN A 84 14.23 -19.82 1.43
CA GLN A 84 14.58 -20.31 0.11
C GLN A 84 13.75 -19.56 -0.94
N LEU A 85 14.34 -19.31 -2.11
CA LEU A 85 13.60 -18.87 -3.27
C LEU A 85 12.65 -19.99 -3.72
N ALA A 86 11.35 -19.72 -3.69
CA ALA A 86 10.39 -20.63 -4.31
C ALA A 86 10.58 -20.63 -5.82
N ARG A 87 10.35 -21.78 -6.44
CA ARG A 87 10.34 -21.94 -7.89
C ARG A 87 9.05 -21.43 -8.53
N TRP A 88 8.04 -21.12 -7.71
CA TRP A 88 6.73 -20.60 -8.11
C TRP A 88 6.11 -21.41 -9.24
N ASP A 89 6.08 -22.72 -9.06
CA ASP A 89 5.41 -23.68 -9.92
C ASP A 89 4.22 -24.32 -9.19
N MET A 90 3.51 -25.26 -9.85
CA MET A 90 2.32 -25.88 -9.25
C MET A 90 2.60 -26.68 -7.98
N ASN A 91 3.84 -27.14 -7.79
CA ASN A 91 4.27 -27.97 -6.67
C ASN A 91 4.98 -27.14 -5.58
N ASP A 92 5.41 -25.92 -5.89
CA ASP A 92 6.24 -25.07 -5.01
C ASP A 92 5.74 -23.61 -5.01
N GLN A 93 4.62 -23.37 -4.34
CA GLN A 93 4.14 -22.02 -3.99
C GLN A 93 4.62 -21.68 -2.57
N ALA A 94 5.48 -20.66 -2.41
CA ALA A 94 5.86 -20.23 -1.06
C ALA A 94 4.61 -19.78 -0.32
N THR A 95 4.36 -20.43 0.81
CA THR A 95 3.32 -20.06 1.76
C THR A 95 3.98 -19.79 3.10
N PHE A 96 3.56 -18.70 3.74
CA PHE A 96 3.92 -18.45 5.11
C PHE A 96 2.91 -19.17 5.99
N TYR A 97 3.40 -19.98 6.93
CA TYR A 97 2.55 -20.80 7.78
C TYR A 97 2.34 -20.11 9.11
N ASN A 98 1.16 -20.25 9.70
CA ASN A 98 0.92 -19.77 11.06
C ASN A 98 1.78 -20.57 12.04
N GLY A 99 2.63 -19.87 12.79
CA GLY A 99 3.40 -20.44 13.88
C GLY A 99 2.49 -20.83 15.03
N GLU A 100 2.70 -22.02 15.58
CA GLU A 100 1.94 -22.52 16.72
C GLU A 100 2.30 -21.81 18.02
N ARG A 101 3.50 -21.21 18.07
CA ARG A 101 4.04 -20.56 19.26
C ARG A 101 3.48 -19.15 19.43
N LYS A 102 3.07 -18.87 20.67
CA LYS A 102 2.66 -17.54 21.11
C LYS A 102 3.81 -16.88 21.87
N TYR A 103 4.13 -15.65 21.51
CA TYR A 103 5.24 -14.91 22.12
C TYR A 103 4.77 -13.62 22.80
N THR A 104 5.54 -13.23 23.82
CA THR A 104 5.62 -11.85 24.30
C THR A 104 6.76 -11.15 23.57
N TYR A 105 6.81 -9.82 23.67
CA TYR A 105 7.94 -9.03 23.15
C TYR A 105 9.30 -9.56 23.65
N ASN A 106 9.43 -9.81 24.96
CA ASN A 106 10.68 -10.28 25.56
C ASN A 106 11.02 -11.72 25.21
N SER A 107 10.03 -12.62 25.16
CA SER A 107 10.30 -14.02 24.81
C SER A 107 10.72 -14.17 23.34
N PHE A 108 10.09 -13.41 22.43
CA PHE A 108 10.51 -13.37 21.03
C PHE A 108 11.91 -12.75 20.89
N LYS A 109 12.19 -11.64 21.59
CA LYS A 109 13.52 -11.03 21.58
C LYS A 109 14.61 -12.00 22.00
N ARG A 110 14.42 -12.70 23.13
CA ARG A 110 15.40 -13.68 23.63
C ARG A 110 15.65 -14.81 22.62
N MET A 111 14.59 -15.29 21.97
CA MET A 111 14.71 -16.31 20.91
C MET A 111 15.49 -15.76 19.72
N ALA A 112 15.12 -14.58 19.22
CA ALA A 112 15.75 -13.95 18.06
C ALA A 112 17.24 -13.64 18.31
N ASP A 113 17.59 -13.12 19.49
CA ASP A 113 18.98 -12.85 19.89
C ASP A 113 19.81 -14.15 19.98
N ALA A 114 19.22 -15.24 20.49
CA ALA A 114 19.90 -16.54 20.59
C ALA A 114 20.20 -17.12 19.19
N VAL A 115 19.23 -17.04 18.28
CA VAL A 115 19.41 -17.46 16.87
C VAL A 115 20.48 -16.60 16.18
N PHE A 116 20.48 -15.29 16.45
CA PHE A 116 21.48 -14.37 15.93
C PHE A 116 22.89 -14.75 16.40
N ALA A 117 23.08 -14.92 17.71
CA ALA A 117 24.37 -15.25 18.31
C ALA A 117 24.90 -16.63 17.86
N GLN A 118 24.00 -17.60 17.65
CA GLN A 118 24.37 -18.90 17.10
C GLN A 118 24.89 -18.79 15.66
N ARG A 119 24.30 -17.87 14.88
CA ARG A 119 24.63 -17.69 13.46
C ARG A 119 25.89 -16.87 13.24
N PHE A 120 26.09 -15.83 14.05
CA PHE A 120 27.22 -14.92 13.96
C PHE A 120 28.01 -14.90 15.29
N PRO A 121 28.66 -16.02 15.68
CA PRO A 121 29.34 -16.11 16.98
C PRO A 121 30.50 -15.12 17.12
N ASP A 122 31.19 -14.84 16.01
CA ASP A 122 32.38 -13.97 15.98
C ASP A 122 32.04 -12.49 15.70
N SER A 123 30.77 -12.17 15.45
CA SER A 123 30.33 -10.81 15.11
C SER A 123 29.09 -10.41 15.91
N GLN A 124 29.31 -9.62 16.96
CA GLN A 124 28.21 -9.09 17.78
C GLN A 124 27.36 -8.04 17.06
N SER A 125 27.88 -7.44 15.98
CA SER A 125 27.19 -6.41 15.19
C SER A 125 27.72 -6.38 13.75
N PRO A 126 27.40 -7.40 12.93
CA PRO A 126 27.75 -7.43 11.51
C PRO A 126 27.17 -6.21 10.80
N SER A 127 27.90 -5.73 9.79
CA SER A 127 27.44 -4.60 8.99
C SER A 127 26.22 -5.00 8.15
N PRO A 128 25.29 -4.07 7.85
CA PRO A 128 24.13 -4.36 7.01
C PRO A 128 24.49 -4.95 5.64
N GLU A 129 25.62 -4.55 5.06
CA GLU A 129 26.12 -5.06 3.78
C GLU A 129 26.54 -6.53 3.87
N PHE A 130 27.18 -6.92 4.97
CA PHE A 130 27.50 -8.32 5.24
C PHE A 130 26.22 -9.15 5.41
N VAL A 131 25.28 -8.66 6.22
CA VAL A 131 24.00 -9.35 6.47
C VAL A 131 23.17 -9.48 5.19
N GLU A 132 23.22 -8.48 4.30
CA GLU A 132 22.58 -8.53 2.99
C GLU A 132 23.14 -9.64 2.10
N LYS A 133 24.47 -9.78 2.03
CA LYS A 133 25.10 -10.86 1.28
C LYS A 133 24.74 -12.23 1.86
N GLU A 134 24.78 -12.38 3.18
CA GLU A 134 24.39 -13.62 3.85
C GLU A 134 22.92 -13.97 3.65
N PHE A 135 22.03 -12.97 3.66
CA PHE A 135 20.60 -13.18 3.40
C PHE A 135 20.38 -13.76 1.99
N TRP A 136 20.96 -13.15 0.95
CA TRP A 136 20.78 -13.61 -0.42
C TRP A 136 21.50 -14.92 -0.72
N HIS A 137 22.64 -15.16 -0.07
CA HIS A 137 23.30 -16.45 -0.09
C HIS A 137 22.38 -17.54 0.48
N GLU A 138 21.76 -17.30 1.64
CA GLU A 138 20.83 -18.24 2.28
C GLU A 138 19.55 -18.41 1.47
N MET A 139 18.96 -17.35 0.89
CA MET A 139 17.78 -17.49 0.03
C MET A 139 18.06 -18.37 -1.20
N SER A 140 19.30 -18.36 -1.71
CA SER A 140 19.67 -19.11 -2.92
C SER A 140 20.10 -20.55 -2.63
N HIS A 141 20.70 -20.82 -1.47
CA HIS A 141 21.32 -22.12 -1.15
C HIS A 141 20.79 -22.77 0.15
N GLY A 142 20.00 -22.04 0.93
CA GLY A 142 19.46 -22.47 2.21
C GLY A 142 18.47 -23.59 2.03
N LYS A 143 18.91 -24.83 2.24
CA LYS A 143 18.02 -25.99 2.17
C LYS A 143 17.25 -26.13 3.47
N GLY A 144 15.95 -25.81 3.44
CA GLY A 144 14.98 -26.18 4.47
C GLY A 144 15.08 -25.42 5.79
N LYS A 145 15.73 -24.24 5.83
CA LYS A 145 15.72 -23.37 7.01
C LYS A 145 14.49 -22.45 7.01
N THR A 146 14.02 -22.09 8.20
CA THR A 146 12.89 -21.18 8.39
C THR A 146 13.20 -20.12 9.42
N VAL A 147 12.53 -18.99 9.32
CA VAL A 147 12.54 -17.90 10.32
C VAL A 147 11.12 -17.57 10.76
N GLU A 148 10.99 -16.91 11.89
CA GLU A 148 9.69 -16.48 12.42
C GLU A 148 9.54 -14.97 12.29
N TYR A 149 8.38 -14.49 11.84
CA TYR A 149 8.07 -13.07 11.74
C TYR A 149 6.70 -12.76 12.31
N ALA A 150 6.61 -11.86 13.29
CA ALA A 150 5.31 -11.40 13.76
C ALA A 150 4.92 -10.13 12.99
N VAL A 151 3.89 -10.24 12.15
CA VAL A 151 3.35 -9.16 11.33
C VAL A 151 1.88 -8.93 11.67
N ASN A 152 1.35 -7.77 11.27
CA ASN A 152 -0.05 -7.40 11.47
C ASN A 152 -0.48 -7.45 12.94
N ILE A 153 0.43 -7.16 13.87
CA ILE A 153 0.11 -7.11 15.29
C ILE A 153 -0.63 -5.80 15.56
N GLU A 154 -1.86 -5.89 16.07
CA GLU A 154 -2.63 -4.72 16.45
C GLU A 154 -2.00 -3.98 17.64
N GLY A 155 -1.59 -2.74 17.41
CA GLY A 155 -1.08 -1.87 18.45
C GLY A 155 -0.09 -0.84 17.94
N SER A 156 0.50 -0.14 18.90
CA SER A 156 1.45 0.94 18.63
C SER A 156 2.50 0.94 19.71
N ALA A 157 3.74 1.21 19.30
CA ALA A 157 4.88 1.42 20.18
C ALA A 157 5.21 2.91 20.33
N PHE A 158 4.45 3.82 19.70
CA PHE A 158 4.45 5.24 20.09
C PHE A 158 3.79 5.42 21.46
N SER A 159 4.50 6.04 22.40
CA SER A 159 4.01 6.30 23.75
C SER A 159 2.87 7.31 23.77
N CYS A 160 1.94 7.13 24.71
CA CYS A 160 0.94 8.14 25.03
C CYS A 160 1.38 9.17 26.10
N ASP A 161 2.58 9.00 26.67
CA ASP A 161 3.12 9.87 27.73
C ASP A 161 3.22 11.35 27.26
N PRO A 162 2.72 12.32 28.05
CA PRO A 162 2.78 13.74 27.70
C PRO A 162 4.19 14.30 27.46
N SER A 163 5.22 13.68 28.05
CA SER A 163 6.63 14.07 27.92
C SER A 163 7.32 13.47 26.68
N ASP A 164 6.69 12.51 26.00
CA ASP A 164 7.26 11.88 24.81
C ASP A 164 7.04 12.76 23.56
N ARG A 165 8.07 13.52 23.17
CA ARG A 165 7.97 14.47 22.04
C ARG A 165 7.60 13.80 20.73
N LEU A 166 8.09 12.57 20.49
CA LEU A 166 7.79 11.84 19.26
C LEU A 166 6.36 11.29 19.27
N GLY A 167 5.95 10.64 20.37
CA GLY A 167 4.62 10.10 20.59
C GLY A 167 3.54 11.19 20.56
N ARG A 168 3.85 12.41 21.01
CA ARG A 168 2.94 13.57 20.93
C ARG A 168 3.01 14.33 19.61
N SER A 169 3.97 14.00 18.73
CA SER A 169 4.10 14.68 17.44
C SER A 169 3.03 14.23 16.44
N ARG A 170 2.87 15.00 15.36
CA ARG A 170 1.99 14.63 14.24
C ARG A 170 2.54 13.47 13.39
N TRP A 171 3.78 13.03 13.65
CA TRP A 171 4.39 11.85 13.04
C TRP A 171 4.05 10.54 13.77
N ASN A 172 3.30 10.60 14.88
CA ASN A 172 2.75 9.40 15.49
C ASN A 172 1.75 8.74 14.54
N LEU A 173 2.06 7.50 14.15
CA LEU A 173 1.33 6.74 13.13
C LEU A 173 -0.13 6.44 13.52
N LYS A 174 -0.49 6.48 14.81
CA LYS A 174 -1.90 6.38 15.24
C LYS A 174 -2.77 7.56 14.78
N THR A 175 -2.15 8.72 14.56
CA THR A 175 -2.86 9.97 14.27
C THR A 175 -2.62 10.48 12.86
N LEU A 176 -1.52 10.06 12.23
CA LEU A 176 -1.10 10.51 10.90
C LEU A 176 -2.20 10.33 9.83
N PRO A 177 -2.89 9.17 9.71
CA PRO A 177 -3.94 8.99 8.72
C PRO A 177 -5.17 9.90 8.94
N LYS A 178 -5.34 10.40 10.17
CA LYS A 178 -6.47 11.22 10.63
C LYS A 178 -6.17 12.72 10.54
N LEU A 179 -4.96 13.10 10.10
CA LEU A 179 -4.60 14.51 9.95
C LEU A 179 -5.43 15.18 8.84
N PRO A 180 -5.73 16.49 8.92
CA PRO A 180 -6.63 17.17 7.99
C PRO A 180 -6.25 17.15 6.50
N LYS A 181 -4.98 16.86 6.18
CA LYS A 181 -4.47 16.73 4.80
C LYS A 181 -4.44 15.29 4.29
N SER A 182 -4.70 14.32 5.16
CA SER A 182 -4.78 12.91 4.76
C SER A 182 -6.21 12.62 4.35
N THR A 183 -6.49 12.22 3.13
CA THR A 183 -7.85 11.89 2.67
C THR A 183 -8.53 10.81 3.53
N LEU A 184 -7.75 9.95 4.17
CA LEU A 184 -8.27 8.91 5.06
C LEU A 184 -8.96 9.46 6.31
N HIS A 185 -8.81 10.75 6.65
CA HIS A 185 -9.56 11.40 7.74
C HIS A 185 -11.08 11.45 7.49
N LEU A 186 -11.52 11.23 6.25
CA LEU A 186 -12.93 11.23 5.83
C LEU A 186 -13.60 9.86 5.97
N LEU A 187 -12.84 8.81 6.32
CA LEU A 187 -13.38 7.50 6.63
C LEU A 187 -14.08 7.53 7.99
N GLU A 188 -15.23 6.87 8.05
CA GLU A 188 -16.08 6.85 9.24
C GLU A 188 -15.75 5.68 10.18
N TYR A 189 -14.94 4.72 9.71
CA TYR A 189 -14.56 3.53 10.43
C TYR A 189 -13.05 3.25 10.30
N PRO A 190 -12.42 2.65 11.33
CA PRO A 190 -11.03 2.24 11.25
C PRO A 190 -10.87 1.01 10.36
N ILE A 191 -9.75 0.95 9.65
CA ILE A 191 -9.32 -0.20 8.86
C ILE A 191 -7.91 -0.58 9.34
N PRO A 192 -7.72 -1.77 9.96
CA PRO A 192 -6.40 -2.22 10.42
C PRO A 192 -5.37 -2.21 9.29
N GLY A 193 -4.19 -1.64 9.58
CA GLY A 193 -3.11 -1.45 8.60
C GLY A 193 -3.22 -0.18 7.77
N ILE A 194 -4.44 0.27 7.48
CA ILE A 194 -4.67 1.44 6.64
C ILE A 194 -4.84 2.71 7.46
N THR A 195 -5.76 2.75 8.41
CA THR A 195 -6.00 3.95 9.26
C THR A 195 -5.48 3.77 10.68
N ASP A 196 -5.33 2.52 11.12
CA ASP A 196 -4.79 2.16 12.41
C ASP A 196 -3.49 1.37 12.18
N PRO A 197 -2.37 1.76 12.81
CA PRO A 197 -1.07 1.18 12.54
C PRO A 197 -0.99 -0.28 13.00
N MET A 198 -0.10 -1.03 12.35
CA MET A 198 0.26 -2.39 12.74
C MET A 198 1.74 -2.48 13.09
N LEU A 199 2.06 -3.32 14.07
CA LEU A 199 3.42 -3.61 14.51
C LEU A 199 3.99 -4.81 13.77
N TYR A 200 5.30 -4.74 13.56
CA TYR A 200 6.10 -5.73 12.86
C TYR A 200 7.34 -6.06 13.68
N ILE A 201 7.36 -7.23 14.31
CA ILE A 201 8.46 -7.69 15.18
C ILE A 201 9.22 -8.79 14.45
N GLY A 202 10.40 -8.44 13.96
CA GLY A 202 11.25 -9.30 13.13
C GLY A 202 12.43 -9.89 13.87
N MET A 203 13.03 -10.91 13.26
CA MET A 203 14.31 -11.50 13.64
C MET A 203 15.24 -11.52 12.42
N LEU A 204 16.48 -11.97 12.59
CA LEU A 204 17.43 -12.10 11.49
C LEU A 204 16.80 -12.84 10.29
N PHE A 205 16.86 -12.23 9.12
CA PHE A 205 16.35 -12.73 7.83
C PHE A 205 14.83 -12.84 7.69
N SER A 206 14.06 -12.48 8.72
CA SER A 206 12.60 -12.37 8.55
C SER A 206 12.29 -11.27 7.54
N MET A 207 11.37 -11.53 6.60
CA MET A 207 11.26 -10.76 5.36
C MET A 207 9.83 -10.31 5.06
N PHE A 208 9.72 -9.27 4.24
CA PHE A 208 8.49 -8.87 3.56
C PHE A 208 8.77 -8.94 2.05
N ALA A 209 8.04 -9.82 1.38
CA ALA A 209 8.20 -10.07 -0.06
C ALA A 209 7.73 -8.87 -0.91
N TRP A 210 8.03 -8.92 -2.21
CA TRP A 210 7.66 -7.86 -3.14
C TRP A 210 6.16 -7.63 -3.17
N HIS A 211 5.75 -6.39 -2.91
CA HIS A 211 4.36 -5.97 -2.99
C HIS A 211 4.21 -4.46 -3.19
N VAL A 212 2.98 -4.04 -3.49
CA VAL A 212 2.51 -2.65 -3.43
C VAL A 212 1.45 -2.55 -2.35
N GLU A 213 1.22 -1.34 -1.84
CA GLU A 213 0.15 -1.07 -0.88
C GLU A 213 -1.24 -1.23 -1.52
N ASP A 214 -2.21 -1.63 -0.70
CA ASP A 214 -3.61 -1.68 -1.09
C ASP A 214 -4.06 -0.30 -1.59
N HIS A 215 -4.89 -0.29 -2.65
CA HIS A 215 -5.35 0.94 -3.31
C HIS A 215 -4.21 1.87 -3.79
N TYR A 216 -2.98 1.33 -3.93
CA TYR A 216 -1.78 2.10 -4.23
C TYR A 216 -1.58 3.29 -3.28
N LEU A 217 -1.95 3.12 -2.01
CA LEU A 217 -1.73 4.13 -0.97
C LEU A 217 -0.23 4.40 -0.78
N TYR A 218 0.07 5.51 -0.10
CA TYR A 218 1.38 5.65 0.52
C TYR A 218 1.47 4.72 1.74
N SER A 219 2.68 4.26 2.07
CA SER A 219 2.99 3.71 3.38
C SER A 219 4.02 4.58 4.09
N ILE A 220 3.91 4.65 5.41
CA ILE A 220 4.96 5.18 6.27
C ILE A 220 5.27 4.12 7.33
N ASN A 221 6.54 3.73 7.39
CA ASN A 221 7.07 2.81 8.37
C ASN A 221 8.04 3.56 9.30
N TYR A 222 7.87 3.43 10.61
CA TYR A 222 8.83 3.91 11.61
C TYR A 222 9.50 2.72 12.30
N HIS A 223 10.83 2.73 12.36
CA HIS A 223 11.58 1.68 13.06
C HIS A 223 11.85 2.11 14.49
N HIS A 224 11.22 1.44 15.46
CA HIS A 224 11.27 1.84 16.86
C HIS A 224 12.56 1.41 17.55
N THR A 225 13.02 0.18 17.32
CA THR A 225 14.18 -0.40 18.02
C THR A 225 14.73 -1.64 17.32
N GLY A 226 15.96 -2.03 17.71
CA GLY A 226 16.63 -3.25 17.27
C GLY A 226 17.60 -3.04 16.11
N ALA A 227 17.92 -4.14 15.43
CA ALA A 227 18.81 -4.17 14.28
C ALA A 227 18.19 -3.46 13.06
N PRO A 228 19.00 -3.00 12.09
CA PRO A 228 18.49 -2.33 10.90
C PRO A 228 17.55 -3.20 10.05
N LYS A 229 16.75 -2.55 9.20
CA LYS A 229 15.89 -3.20 8.22
C LYS A 229 16.33 -2.76 6.82
N THR A 230 16.62 -3.72 5.95
CA THR A 230 17.01 -3.46 4.56
C THR A 230 15.77 -3.46 3.68
N TRP A 231 15.64 -2.45 2.82
CA TRP A 231 14.55 -2.26 1.89
C TRP A 231 15.07 -2.17 0.46
N TYR A 232 14.28 -2.68 -0.47
CA TYR A 232 14.39 -2.44 -1.90
C TYR A 232 13.12 -1.76 -2.38
N GLY A 233 13.25 -0.76 -3.25
CA GLY A 233 12.14 -0.02 -3.82
C GLY A 233 12.24 0.11 -5.32
N VAL A 234 11.11 -0.08 -6.00
CA VAL A 234 10.92 0.15 -7.43
C VAL A 234 9.89 1.28 -7.59
N PRO A 235 10.20 2.33 -8.35
CA PRO A 235 9.29 3.47 -8.49
C PRO A 235 8.00 3.11 -9.21
N GLY A 236 6.92 3.81 -8.86
CA GLY A 236 5.58 3.50 -9.39
C GLY A 236 5.44 3.60 -10.91
N HIS A 237 6.28 4.41 -11.59
CA HIS A 237 6.30 4.47 -13.05
C HIS A 237 6.87 3.19 -13.71
N ALA A 238 7.68 2.41 -12.97
CA ALA A 238 8.26 1.15 -13.42
C ALA A 238 7.47 -0.08 -12.99
N ALA A 239 6.31 0.09 -12.32
CA ALA A 239 5.52 -1.01 -11.78
C ALA A 239 5.07 -2.03 -12.84
N LEU A 240 4.61 -1.58 -14.01
CA LEU A 240 4.24 -2.50 -15.11
C LEU A 240 5.45 -3.29 -15.63
N GLN A 241 6.61 -2.64 -15.75
CA GLN A 241 7.84 -3.33 -16.16
C GLN A 241 8.29 -4.36 -15.12
N PHE A 242 8.15 -4.04 -13.82
CA PHE A 242 8.38 -4.99 -12.73
C PHE A 242 7.45 -6.20 -12.84
N GLU A 243 6.15 -5.98 -13.04
CA GLU A 243 5.15 -7.05 -13.18
C GLU A 243 5.47 -7.95 -14.38
N LYS A 244 5.84 -7.34 -15.51
CA LYS A 244 6.27 -8.07 -16.71
C LYS A 244 7.53 -8.90 -16.49
N VAL A 245 8.56 -8.34 -15.86
CA VAL A 245 9.80 -9.09 -15.55
C VAL A 245 9.52 -10.24 -14.58
N THR A 246 8.66 -10.02 -13.60
CA THR A 246 8.23 -11.07 -12.67
C THR A 246 7.51 -12.18 -13.41
N LEU A 247 6.61 -11.83 -14.33
CA LEU A 247 5.91 -12.80 -15.19
C LEU A 247 6.87 -13.61 -16.06
N ASP A 248 7.81 -12.95 -16.72
CA ASP A 248 8.69 -13.57 -17.71
C ASP A 248 9.81 -14.41 -17.09
N HIS A 249 10.29 -14.02 -15.91
CA HIS A 249 11.49 -14.60 -15.30
C HIS A 249 11.23 -15.36 -14.01
N VAL A 250 10.21 -14.99 -13.21
CA VAL A 250 9.98 -15.52 -11.86
C VAL A 250 8.89 -16.59 -11.83
N TYR A 251 7.74 -16.32 -12.46
CA TYR A 251 6.60 -17.21 -12.40
C TYR A 251 6.59 -18.25 -13.52
N CYS A 252 6.15 -19.47 -13.19
CA CYS A 252 5.73 -20.42 -14.21
C CYS A 252 4.34 -20.03 -14.74
N HIS A 253 4.12 -19.96 -16.05
CA HIS A 253 2.81 -19.57 -16.60
C HIS A 253 1.63 -20.42 -16.09
N ASN A 254 1.89 -21.64 -15.61
CA ASN A 254 0.86 -22.54 -15.08
C ASN A 254 0.28 -22.12 -13.71
N ILE A 255 0.88 -21.15 -12.99
CA ILE A 255 0.33 -20.67 -11.71
C ILE A 255 -0.61 -19.47 -11.86
N LEU A 256 -0.78 -18.95 -13.07
CA LEU A 256 -1.52 -17.73 -13.35
C LEU A 256 -2.98 -18.06 -13.70
N SER A 257 -3.91 -17.43 -13.00
CA SER A 257 -5.35 -17.49 -13.25
C SER A 257 -5.82 -16.52 -14.34
N THR A 258 -4.98 -15.55 -14.69
CA THR A 258 -5.21 -14.53 -15.71
C THR A 258 -3.94 -14.33 -16.54
N ASP A 259 -4.10 -14.01 -17.82
CA ASP A 259 -2.97 -13.81 -18.72
C ASP A 259 -2.28 -12.46 -18.48
N GLY A 260 -0.97 -12.38 -18.75
CA GLY A 260 -0.21 -11.13 -18.75
C GLY A 260 0.13 -10.56 -17.37
N GLU A 261 0.38 -9.25 -17.32
CA GLU A 261 0.85 -8.51 -16.13
C GLU A 261 -0.16 -8.57 -14.97
N ASP A 262 -1.45 -8.70 -15.28
CA ASP A 262 -2.53 -8.87 -14.31
C ASP A 262 -2.45 -10.19 -13.54
N GLY A 263 -2.03 -11.28 -14.20
CA GLY A 263 -1.78 -12.55 -13.54
C GLY A 263 -0.63 -12.48 -12.55
N ALA A 264 0.46 -11.81 -12.93
CA ALA A 264 1.60 -11.60 -12.03
C ALA A 264 1.20 -10.75 -10.82
N SER A 265 0.47 -9.65 -11.04
CA SER A 265 -0.03 -8.81 -9.96
C SER A 265 -0.96 -9.59 -9.01
N GLU A 266 -1.82 -10.48 -9.52
CA GLU A 266 -2.68 -11.30 -8.68
C GLU A 266 -1.88 -12.19 -7.73
N VAL A 267 -0.82 -12.85 -8.21
CA VAL A 267 0.05 -13.68 -7.35
C VAL A 267 0.84 -12.80 -6.37
N LEU A 268 1.38 -11.66 -6.82
CA LEU A 268 2.12 -10.71 -5.98
C LEU A 268 1.26 -10.16 -4.82
N THR A 269 -0.06 -10.05 -4.99
CA THR A 269 -0.97 -9.61 -3.91
C THR A 269 -0.98 -10.55 -2.70
N ARG A 270 -0.52 -11.79 -2.86
CA ARG A 270 -0.36 -12.75 -1.75
C ARG A 270 0.83 -12.41 -0.83
N LYS A 271 1.71 -11.47 -1.23
CA LYS A 271 2.86 -10.98 -0.46
C LYS A 271 3.83 -12.08 0.00
N THR A 272 3.99 -13.13 -0.80
CA THR A 272 4.89 -14.26 -0.52
C THR A 272 6.04 -14.38 -1.53
N THR A 273 5.96 -13.69 -2.66
CA THR A 273 6.98 -13.74 -3.73
C THR A 273 8.20 -12.89 -3.42
N MET A 274 9.27 -13.56 -2.98
CA MET A 274 10.60 -12.97 -2.82
C MET A 274 11.53 -13.47 -3.92
N PHE A 275 12.26 -12.56 -4.56
CA PHE A 275 13.32 -12.85 -5.52
C PHE A 275 14.36 -11.72 -5.53
N ALA A 276 15.58 -12.06 -5.96
CA ALA A 276 16.73 -11.15 -5.93
C ALA A 276 16.53 -9.93 -6.84
N PRO A 277 16.78 -8.69 -6.36
CA PRO A 277 16.80 -7.49 -7.18
C PRO A 277 17.65 -7.57 -8.45
N ASN A 278 18.68 -8.42 -8.47
CA ASN A 278 19.52 -8.64 -9.67
C ASN A 278 18.70 -8.98 -10.93
N ILE A 279 17.59 -9.72 -10.79
CA ILE A 279 16.69 -10.06 -11.90
C ILE A 279 16.08 -8.78 -12.52
N LEU A 280 15.74 -7.82 -11.68
CA LEU A 280 15.20 -6.51 -12.08
C LEU A 280 16.28 -5.67 -12.76
N LEU A 281 17.47 -5.60 -12.15
CA LEU A 281 18.60 -4.83 -12.67
C LEU A 281 19.01 -5.29 -14.07
N GLN A 282 19.13 -6.61 -14.28
CA GLN A 282 19.48 -7.17 -15.59
C GLN A 282 18.39 -6.95 -16.65
N SER A 283 17.15 -6.69 -16.21
CA SER A 283 16.01 -6.37 -17.07
C SER A 283 15.75 -4.86 -17.19
N ASN A 284 16.71 -4.02 -16.77
CA ASN A 284 16.62 -2.56 -16.76
C ASN A 284 15.41 -2.00 -16.01
N VAL A 285 14.97 -2.66 -14.94
CA VAL A 285 13.99 -2.11 -13.99
C VAL A 285 14.76 -1.36 -12.89
N PRO A 286 14.46 -0.08 -12.64
CA PRO A 286 15.15 0.68 -11.60
C PRO A 286 14.81 0.13 -10.21
N VAL A 287 15.85 -0.12 -9.42
CA VAL A 287 15.75 -0.51 -8.01
C VAL A 287 16.62 0.43 -7.19
N CYS A 288 16.13 0.87 -6.04
CA CYS A 288 16.95 1.53 -5.03
C CYS A 288 16.93 0.77 -3.71
N LYS A 289 17.93 1.03 -2.86
CA LYS A 289 18.10 0.40 -1.55
C LYS A 289 17.91 1.42 -0.42
N ALA A 290 17.46 0.96 0.74
CA ALA A 290 17.51 1.73 1.97
C ALA A 290 17.83 0.82 3.17
N VAL A 291 18.80 1.21 3.99
CA VAL A 291 19.01 0.61 5.32
C VAL A 291 18.38 1.51 6.37
N GLN A 292 17.28 1.05 6.98
CA GLN A 292 16.51 1.78 7.99
C GLN A 292 16.98 1.40 9.40
N ASN A 293 17.48 2.38 10.15
CA ASN A 293 17.89 2.24 11.55
C ASN A 293 16.79 2.69 12.51
N PRO A 294 16.87 2.33 13.81
CA PRO A 294 15.93 2.85 14.80
C PRO A 294 15.90 4.38 14.82
N GLY A 295 14.72 4.97 14.90
CA GLY A 295 14.55 6.43 14.81
C GLY A 295 14.30 6.97 13.39
N GLU A 296 14.34 6.11 12.37
CA GLU A 296 14.16 6.49 10.97
C GLU A 296 12.80 6.04 10.43
N PHE A 297 12.22 6.88 9.57
CA PHE A 297 11.04 6.56 8.78
C PHE A 297 11.46 6.10 7.37
N VAL A 298 10.74 5.13 6.82
CA VAL A 298 10.74 4.81 5.39
C VAL A 298 9.35 5.12 4.83
N ILE A 299 9.33 5.84 3.70
CA ILE A 299 8.10 6.15 2.98
C ILE A 299 8.09 5.32 1.70
N THR A 300 6.96 4.66 1.42
CA THR A 300 6.70 4.04 0.12
C THR A 300 5.66 4.89 -0.62
N PHE A 301 5.94 5.16 -1.90
CA PHE A 301 5.10 6.00 -2.75
C PHE A 301 4.00 5.17 -3.44
N PRO A 302 2.92 5.81 -3.93
CA PRO A 302 1.86 5.12 -4.65
C PRO A 302 2.37 4.22 -5.76
N ARG A 303 1.88 2.98 -5.78
CA ARG A 303 2.23 1.93 -6.75
C ARG A 303 3.72 1.54 -6.76
N ALA A 304 4.51 1.95 -5.77
CA ALA A 304 5.91 1.56 -5.68
C ALA A 304 6.05 0.14 -5.10
N TYR A 305 6.58 -0.77 -5.89
CA TYR A 305 6.90 -2.12 -5.41
C TYR A 305 8.04 -2.04 -4.40
N HIS A 306 7.92 -2.78 -3.30
CA HIS A 306 8.96 -2.83 -2.28
C HIS A 306 9.03 -4.21 -1.61
N ALA A 307 10.24 -4.56 -1.17
CA ALA A 307 10.56 -5.79 -0.46
C ALA A 307 11.71 -5.53 0.51
N GLY A 308 12.00 -6.47 1.41
CA GLY A 308 13.12 -6.33 2.32
C GLY A 308 13.15 -7.36 3.43
N PHE A 309 14.14 -7.21 4.32
CA PHE A 309 14.40 -8.15 5.40
C PHE A 309 15.00 -7.46 6.63
N ASN A 310 14.91 -8.13 7.77
CA ASN A 310 15.43 -7.65 9.04
C ASN A 310 16.86 -8.17 9.27
N ASN A 311 17.74 -7.30 9.75
CA ASN A 311 19.14 -7.63 10.01
C ASN A 311 19.34 -8.27 11.38
N GLY A 312 18.26 -8.56 12.12
CA GLY A 312 18.28 -9.06 13.50
C GLY A 312 16.93 -8.81 14.17
N PHE A 313 16.89 -8.93 15.50
CA PHE A 313 15.69 -8.56 16.26
C PHE A 313 15.36 -7.08 16.03
N GLY A 314 14.11 -6.75 15.72
CA GLY A 314 13.66 -5.37 15.62
C GLY A 314 12.15 -5.22 15.67
N CYS A 315 11.70 -4.01 15.99
CA CYS A 315 10.28 -3.66 16.04
C CYS A 315 10.03 -2.41 15.20
N GLY A 316 9.26 -2.56 14.14
CA GLY A 316 8.77 -1.47 13.30
C GLY A 316 7.25 -1.33 13.41
N GLU A 317 6.75 -0.17 13.02
CA GLU A 317 5.33 0.13 12.97
C GLU A 317 5.02 0.79 11.62
N ALA A 318 3.93 0.41 10.97
CA ALA A 318 3.54 1.02 9.70
C ALA A 318 2.05 1.33 9.63
N VAL A 319 1.71 2.35 8.84
CA VAL A 319 0.33 2.71 8.50
C VAL A 319 0.31 3.31 7.11
N ASN A 320 -0.83 3.19 6.42
CA ASN A 320 -1.03 3.89 5.16
C ASN A 320 -1.52 5.32 5.35
N PHE A 321 -1.37 6.13 4.31
CA PHE A 321 -2.03 7.43 4.20
C PHE A 321 -2.27 7.78 2.73
N ALA A 322 -3.15 8.76 2.51
CA ALA A 322 -3.44 9.30 1.19
C ALA A 322 -3.44 10.82 1.26
N VAL A 323 -2.82 11.49 0.29
CA VAL A 323 -2.94 12.95 0.09
C VAL A 323 -3.47 13.18 -1.32
N GLY A 324 -3.86 14.41 -1.70
CA GLY A 324 -4.59 14.63 -2.96
C GLY A 324 -3.93 14.13 -4.25
N ASN A 325 -2.59 14.02 -4.30
CA ASN A 325 -1.90 13.43 -5.45
C ASN A 325 -2.03 11.89 -5.56
N TRP A 326 -2.66 11.23 -4.59
CA TRP A 326 -2.97 9.79 -4.63
C TRP A 326 -4.17 9.48 -5.53
N PHE A 327 -5.14 10.38 -5.70
CA PHE A 327 -6.40 10.07 -6.39
C PHE A 327 -6.23 9.45 -7.79
N PRO A 328 -5.30 9.92 -8.66
CA PRO A 328 -5.04 9.25 -9.93
C PRO A 328 -4.60 7.77 -9.77
N PHE A 329 -3.81 7.46 -8.74
CA PHE A 329 -3.37 6.11 -8.43
C PHE A 329 -4.50 5.27 -7.83
N GLY A 330 -5.32 5.85 -6.94
CA GLY A 330 -6.52 5.21 -6.41
C GLY A 330 -7.52 4.85 -7.52
N ALA A 331 -7.71 5.74 -8.51
CA ALA A 331 -8.53 5.45 -9.68
C ALA A 331 -8.00 4.25 -10.48
N ALA A 332 -6.68 4.22 -10.73
CA ALA A 332 -6.02 3.11 -11.43
C ALA A 332 -6.14 1.79 -10.65
N ALA A 333 -5.96 1.82 -9.32
CA ALA A 333 -6.16 0.67 -8.46
C ALA A 333 -7.61 0.16 -8.51
N GLY A 334 -8.59 1.06 -8.41
CA GLY A 334 -10.01 0.71 -8.49
C GLY A 334 -10.42 0.12 -9.85
N GLN A 335 -9.81 0.59 -10.95
CA GLN A 335 -9.99 -0.03 -12.27
C GLN A 335 -9.43 -1.45 -12.30
N ARG A 336 -8.23 -1.66 -11.77
CA ARG A 336 -7.61 -2.99 -11.71
C ARG A 336 -8.40 -3.96 -10.83
N TYR A 337 -8.85 -3.51 -9.65
CA TYR A 337 -9.72 -4.31 -8.79
C TYR A 337 -11.02 -4.70 -9.48
N ALA A 338 -11.65 -3.79 -10.22
CA ALA A 338 -12.86 -4.10 -10.98
C ALA A 338 -12.60 -5.15 -12.08
N LEU A 339 -11.47 -5.05 -12.80
CA LEU A 339 -11.06 -6.02 -13.83
C LEU A 339 -10.85 -7.41 -13.23
N LEU A 340 -10.13 -7.49 -12.10
CA LEU A 340 -9.81 -8.72 -11.38
C LEU A 340 -10.95 -9.22 -10.48
N ARG A 341 -12.08 -8.50 -10.42
CA ARG A 341 -13.21 -8.76 -9.51
C ARG A 341 -12.79 -8.86 -8.04
N GLN A 342 -11.76 -8.10 -7.66
CA GLN A 342 -11.25 -8.00 -6.30
C GLN A 342 -12.01 -6.93 -5.52
N MET A 343 -12.21 -7.19 -4.23
CA MET A 343 -12.94 -6.26 -3.37
C MET A 343 -12.18 -4.95 -3.18
N SER A 344 -12.83 -3.83 -3.46
CA SER A 344 -12.30 -2.51 -3.13
C SER A 344 -12.29 -2.31 -1.62
N ILE A 345 -11.12 -2.07 -1.03
CA ILE A 345 -10.98 -1.89 0.43
C ILE A 345 -11.42 -0.48 0.87
N LEU A 346 -11.16 0.53 0.03
CA LEU A 346 -11.55 1.92 0.28
C LEU A 346 -12.78 2.33 -0.55
N PRO A 347 -13.69 3.14 0.02
CA PRO A 347 -14.78 3.75 -0.73
C PRO A 347 -14.24 4.95 -1.55
N TYR A 348 -13.52 4.65 -2.63
CA TYR A 348 -12.82 5.64 -3.46
C TYR A 348 -13.77 6.73 -3.98
N GLU A 349 -14.93 6.36 -4.54
CA GLU A 349 -15.89 7.32 -5.10
C GLU A 349 -16.42 8.27 -4.01
N GLU A 350 -16.68 7.75 -2.81
CA GLU A 350 -17.12 8.53 -1.66
C GLU A 350 -16.05 9.50 -1.19
N LEU A 351 -14.81 9.04 -1.02
CA LEU A 351 -13.68 9.86 -0.59
C LEU A 351 -13.44 11.01 -1.58
N LEU A 352 -13.50 10.73 -2.89
CA LEU A 352 -13.33 11.72 -3.94
C LEU A 352 -14.42 12.79 -3.89
N CYS A 353 -15.68 12.39 -3.73
CA CYS A 353 -16.80 13.32 -3.60
C CYS A 353 -16.70 14.18 -2.33
N LYS A 354 -16.38 13.56 -1.19
CA LYS A 354 -16.23 14.25 0.10
C LYS A 354 -15.09 15.28 0.06
N GLU A 355 -13.94 14.97 -0.54
CA GLU A 355 -12.84 15.93 -0.72
C GLU A 355 -13.26 17.13 -1.55
N VAL A 356 -13.84 16.90 -2.74
CA VAL A 356 -14.22 18.00 -3.65
C VAL A 356 -15.24 18.94 -3.02
N ILE A 357 -16.26 18.39 -2.35
CA ILE A 357 -17.27 19.20 -1.64
C ILE A 357 -16.62 20.02 -0.52
N ARG A 358 -15.65 19.44 0.20
CA ARG A 358 -14.89 20.14 1.24
C ARG A 358 -14.07 21.30 0.66
N TYR A 359 -13.40 21.11 -0.49
CA TYR A 359 -12.69 22.19 -1.18
C TYR A 359 -13.63 23.32 -1.62
N SER A 360 -14.78 22.98 -2.22
CA SER A 360 -15.77 23.96 -2.67
C SER A 360 -16.24 24.87 -1.51
N LYS A 361 -16.43 24.31 -0.32
CA LYS A 361 -16.80 25.07 0.89
C LYS A 361 -15.69 25.99 1.41
N SER A 362 -14.42 25.64 1.21
CA SER A 362 -13.29 26.41 1.74
C SER A 362 -13.06 27.75 1.02
N LYS A 363 -13.71 28.01 -0.12
CA LYS A 363 -13.55 29.21 -0.98
C LYS A 363 -12.09 29.52 -1.40
N LYS A 364 -11.14 28.63 -1.14
CA LYS A 364 -9.76 28.76 -1.61
C LYS A 364 -9.66 28.22 -3.03
N LEU A 365 -8.90 28.90 -3.88
CA LEU A 365 -8.54 28.36 -5.18
C LEU A 365 -7.68 27.11 -4.97
N ALA A 366 -7.64 26.19 -5.95
CA ALA A 366 -6.62 25.14 -5.95
C ALA A 366 -5.25 25.82 -5.99
N GLU A 367 -4.58 25.90 -4.84
CA GLU A 367 -3.30 26.60 -4.68
C GLU A 367 -2.12 25.63 -4.87
N GLN A 368 -2.39 24.32 -4.85
CA GLN A 368 -1.38 23.26 -4.84
C GLN A 368 -1.70 22.18 -5.88
N LEU A 369 -0.66 21.58 -6.48
CA LEU A 369 -0.77 20.47 -7.44
C LEU A 369 -1.70 19.34 -6.95
N SER A 370 -1.65 19.06 -5.64
CA SER A 370 -2.50 18.09 -4.97
C SER A 370 -4.00 18.38 -5.18
N ASP A 371 -4.40 19.64 -5.12
CA ASP A 371 -5.81 20.05 -5.25
C ASP A 371 -6.27 19.91 -6.71
N CYS A 372 -5.39 20.25 -7.66
CA CYS A 372 -5.66 20.05 -9.09
C CYS A 372 -5.88 18.57 -9.43
N LEU A 373 -5.06 17.67 -8.87
CA LEU A 373 -5.18 16.23 -9.12
C LEU A 373 -6.49 15.65 -8.57
N ILE A 374 -6.98 16.15 -7.43
CA ILE A 374 -8.31 15.79 -6.90
C ILE A 374 -9.39 16.23 -7.89
N GLN A 375 -9.37 17.49 -8.32
CA GLN A 375 -10.36 18.06 -9.23
C GLN A 375 -10.37 17.36 -10.60
N ILE A 376 -9.21 17.05 -11.15
CA ILE A 376 -9.09 16.30 -12.41
C ILE A 376 -9.65 14.88 -12.26
N SER A 377 -9.27 14.19 -11.18
CA SER A 377 -9.77 12.83 -10.90
C SER A 377 -11.29 12.84 -10.75
N PHE A 378 -11.84 13.85 -10.08
CA PHE A 378 -13.27 14.06 -9.94
C PHE A 378 -13.97 14.30 -11.27
N LEU A 379 -13.49 15.23 -12.08
CA LEU A 379 -14.10 15.54 -13.38
C LEU A 379 -14.07 14.34 -14.33
N ARG A 380 -12.96 13.60 -14.36
CA ARG A 380 -12.87 12.34 -15.12
C ARG A 380 -13.89 11.32 -14.63
N HIS A 381 -14.05 11.18 -13.32
CA HIS A 381 -15.00 10.27 -12.72
C HIS A 381 -16.46 10.64 -13.04
N ILE A 382 -16.84 11.91 -12.87
CA ILE A 382 -18.20 12.39 -13.18
C ILE A 382 -18.53 12.26 -14.66
N ARG A 383 -17.59 12.57 -15.57
CA ARG A 383 -17.78 12.33 -17.01
C ARG A 383 -18.01 10.85 -17.31
N SER A 384 -17.20 9.98 -16.71
CA SER A 384 -17.35 8.53 -16.86
C SER A 384 -18.72 8.05 -16.35
N LEU A 385 -19.16 8.57 -15.20
CA LEU A 385 -20.48 8.26 -14.63
C LEU A 385 -21.62 8.73 -15.52
N ASN A 386 -21.56 9.96 -16.04
CA ASN A 386 -22.57 10.52 -16.93
C ASN A 386 -22.66 9.73 -18.24
N ASN A 387 -21.52 9.31 -18.79
CA ASN A 387 -21.47 8.45 -19.97
C ASN A 387 -22.10 7.06 -19.69
N ALA A 388 -21.94 6.54 -18.48
CA ALA A 388 -22.54 5.27 -18.06
C ALA A 388 -24.07 5.40 -17.78
N LEU A 389 -24.52 6.56 -17.31
CA LEU A 389 -25.93 6.87 -17.08
C LEU A 389 -26.70 7.12 -18.39
N TRP A 390 -26.06 7.73 -19.39
CA TRP A 390 -26.70 8.15 -20.63
C TRP A 390 -27.48 7.04 -21.38
N PRO A 391 -26.97 5.81 -21.55
CA PRO A 391 -27.75 4.73 -22.15
C PRO A 391 -28.98 4.33 -21.32
N LEU A 392 -28.90 4.42 -20.00
CA LEU A 392 -29.97 4.03 -19.07
C LEU A 392 -31.12 5.05 -19.08
N THR A 393 -30.80 6.34 -19.22
CA THR A 393 -31.81 7.42 -19.33
C THR A 393 -32.55 7.37 -20.67
N ASN A 394 -31.90 6.87 -21.72
CA ASN A 394 -32.49 6.69 -23.05
C ASN A 394 -33.26 5.37 -23.21
N ALA A 395 -33.33 4.52 -22.18
CA ALA A 395 -34.10 3.28 -22.15
C ALA A 395 -35.10 3.24 -20.98
N PRO A 396 -35.98 4.25 -20.81
CA PRO A 396 -36.81 4.42 -19.60
C PRO A 396 -37.81 3.28 -19.37
N ALA A 397 -38.14 2.50 -20.39
CA ALA A 397 -39.01 1.33 -20.26
C ALA A 397 -38.39 0.19 -19.43
N LEU A 398 -37.06 0.14 -19.33
CA LEU A 398 -36.32 -0.93 -18.64
C LEU A 398 -35.94 -0.56 -17.19
N PHE A 399 -35.97 0.73 -16.84
CA PHE A 399 -35.42 1.23 -15.59
C PHE A 399 -36.40 2.12 -14.80
N THR A 400 -36.48 1.89 -13.50
CA THR A 400 -37.12 2.80 -12.54
C THR A 400 -36.03 3.60 -11.82
N TYR A 401 -36.28 4.86 -11.47
CA TYR A 401 -35.31 5.70 -10.75
C TYR A 401 -35.75 5.92 -9.30
N MET A 402 -34.81 5.80 -8.36
CA MET A 402 -35.04 6.03 -6.93
C MET A 402 -33.89 6.82 -6.30
N SER A 403 -34.20 7.53 -5.21
CA SER A 403 -33.17 8.19 -4.41
C SER A 403 -32.36 7.18 -3.59
N ASN A 404 -31.06 7.47 -3.44
CA ASN A 404 -30.15 6.72 -2.58
C ASN A 404 -29.69 7.58 -1.40
N SER A 405 -30.02 7.12 -0.19
CA SER A 405 -29.53 7.65 1.08
C SER A 405 -28.53 6.71 1.76
N GLN A 406 -28.26 5.53 1.19
CA GLN A 406 -27.31 4.56 1.74
C GLN A 406 -25.86 5.04 1.55
N GLY A 407 -24.93 4.46 2.32
CA GLY A 407 -23.49 4.66 2.12
C GLY A 407 -22.97 4.02 0.83
N THR A 408 -21.65 3.88 0.72
CA THR A 408 -21.02 3.14 -0.38
C THR A 408 -21.47 1.67 -0.39
N ILE A 409 -21.84 1.16 -1.56
CA ILE A 409 -22.14 -0.26 -1.79
C ILE A 409 -21.12 -0.88 -2.75
N LEU A 410 -20.99 -2.20 -2.75
CA LEU A 410 -20.13 -2.92 -3.70
C LEU A 410 -20.95 -3.57 -4.80
N CYS A 411 -20.48 -3.43 -6.04
CA CYS A 411 -21.05 -4.13 -7.18
C CYS A 411 -20.90 -5.66 -7.02
N ASN A 412 -21.98 -6.42 -7.22
CA ASN A 412 -21.91 -7.89 -7.11
C ASN A 412 -21.05 -8.54 -8.20
N LEU A 413 -20.91 -7.90 -9.37
CA LEU A 413 -20.20 -8.42 -10.55
C LEU A 413 -18.69 -8.17 -10.50
N CYS A 414 -18.27 -6.90 -10.34
CA CYS A 414 -16.86 -6.52 -10.35
C CYS A 414 -16.31 -6.04 -8.99
N LYS A 415 -17.15 -5.98 -7.95
CA LYS A 415 -16.76 -5.52 -6.60
C LYS A 415 -16.30 -4.06 -6.50
N ARG A 416 -16.49 -3.25 -7.55
CA ARG A 416 -16.30 -1.79 -7.52
C ARG A 416 -17.22 -1.14 -6.49
N ASP A 417 -16.71 -0.14 -5.77
CA ASP A 417 -17.49 0.74 -4.90
C ASP A 417 -18.39 1.69 -5.69
N CYS A 418 -19.62 1.85 -5.22
CA CYS A 418 -20.65 2.71 -5.79
C CYS A 418 -21.26 3.56 -4.68
N TYR A 419 -21.01 4.86 -4.73
CA TYR A 419 -21.46 5.88 -3.80
C TYR A 419 -22.50 6.81 -4.43
N LEU A 420 -22.29 7.22 -5.69
CA LEU A 420 -23.17 8.17 -6.38
C LEU A 420 -24.37 7.49 -7.03
N ALA A 421 -24.13 6.38 -7.73
CA ALA A 421 -25.18 5.65 -8.42
C ALA A 421 -24.89 4.16 -8.59
N PHE A 422 -25.95 3.36 -8.62
CA PHE A 422 -25.89 1.93 -8.91
C PHE A 422 -27.23 1.42 -9.44
N VAL A 423 -27.25 0.21 -9.99
CA VAL A 423 -28.46 -0.50 -10.40
C VAL A 423 -28.74 -1.62 -9.42
N GLU A 424 -29.99 -1.82 -9.02
CA GLU A 424 -30.45 -2.96 -8.23
C GLU A 424 -31.63 -3.66 -8.92
N CYS A 425 -31.65 -4.99 -8.91
CA CYS A 425 -32.80 -5.74 -9.38
C CYS A 425 -33.93 -5.74 -8.35
N SER A 426 -35.16 -5.42 -8.78
CA SER A 426 -36.34 -5.29 -7.89
C SER A 426 -36.77 -6.58 -7.17
N SER A 427 -36.26 -7.75 -7.59
CA SER A 427 -36.70 -9.04 -7.06
C SER A 427 -35.59 -9.84 -6.40
N CYS A 428 -34.37 -9.84 -6.97
CA CYS A 428 -33.24 -10.57 -6.38
C CYS A 428 -32.27 -9.68 -5.61
N TYR A 429 -32.49 -8.36 -5.58
CA TYR A 429 -31.68 -7.36 -4.87
C TYR A 429 -30.18 -7.37 -5.23
N LYS A 430 -29.82 -7.96 -6.37
CA LYS A 430 -28.46 -7.91 -6.90
C LYS A 430 -28.16 -6.48 -7.35
N ARG A 431 -27.04 -5.96 -6.87
CA ARG A 431 -26.54 -4.61 -7.14
C ARG A 431 -25.38 -4.64 -8.12
N ALA A 432 -25.35 -3.69 -9.03
CA ALA A 432 -24.28 -3.55 -9.99
C ALA A 432 -23.90 -2.09 -10.22
N CYS A 433 -22.61 -1.84 -10.50
CA CYS A 433 -22.16 -0.53 -10.93
C CYS A 433 -22.65 -0.25 -12.35
N LEU A 434 -22.68 1.03 -12.73
CA LEU A 434 -23.17 1.47 -14.04
C LEU A 434 -22.18 1.20 -15.19
N PHE A 435 -20.95 0.78 -14.88
CA PHE A 435 -19.89 0.57 -15.87
C PHE A 435 -19.97 -0.80 -16.57
N HIS A 436 -21.03 -1.57 -16.32
CA HIS A 436 -21.32 -2.79 -17.05
C HIS A 436 -22.27 -2.52 -18.22
N GLY A 437 -22.12 -3.26 -19.32
CA GLY A 437 -23.09 -3.22 -20.41
C GLY A 437 -24.48 -3.66 -19.94
N ILE A 438 -25.54 -3.09 -20.52
CA ILE A 438 -26.95 -3.33 -20.11
C ILE A 438 -27.27 -4.83 -20.02
N LYS A 439 -26.82 -5.63 -21.00
CA LYS A 439 -27.02 -7.09 -21.01
C LYS A 439 -26.40 -7.79 -19.79
N SER A 440 -25.29 -7.28 -19.25
CA SER A 440 -24.66 -7.83 -18.05
C SER A 440 -25.38 -7.46 -16.76
N LEU A 441 -26.25 -6.44 -16.81
CA LEU A 441 -27.11 -6.04 -15.69
C LEU A 441 -28.40 -6.86 -15.63
N GLU A 442 -28.80 -7.49 -16.75
CA GLU A 442 -29.98 -8.33 -16.81
C GLU A 442 -29.82 -9.55 -15.89
N CYS A 443 -30.79 -9.72 -14.99
CA CYS A 443 -30.83 -10.88 -14.11
C CYS A 443 -31.65 -12.00 -14.75
N SER A 444 -31.34 -13.25 -14.40
CA SER A 444 -32.12 -14.42 -14.79
C SER A 444 -33.59 -14.37 -14.34
N CYS A 445 -33.95 -13.52 -13.38
CA CYS A 445 -35.34 -13.31 -12.95
C CYS A 445 -36.13 -12.34 -13.85
N LEU A 446 -35.49 -11.73 -14.86
CA LEU A 446 -36.10 -10.81 -15.84
C LEU A 446 -36.93 -9.68 -15.23
N SER A 447 -36.65 -9.36 -13.97
CA SER A 447 -37.39 -8.35 -13.21
C SER A 447 -36.87 -6.96 -13.55
N LYS A 448 -37.66 -5.93 -13.23
CA LYS A 448 -37.27 -4.53 -13.47
C LYS A 448 -35.98 -4.18 -12.73
N LEU A 449 -35.18 -3.32 -13.37
CA LEU A 449 -33.97 -2.77 -12.78
C LEU A 449 -34.27 -1.38 -12.23
N ILE A 450 -33.78 -1.10 -11.03
CA ILE A 450 -33.94 0.19 -10.34
C ILE A 450 -32.58 0.88 -10.33
N VAL A 451 -32.50 2.06 -10.93
CA VAL A 451 -31.34 2.94 -10.85
C VAL A 451 -31.48 3.80 -9.59
N TYR A 452 -30.54 3.60 -8.67
CA TYR A 452 -30.42 4.39 -7.46
C TYR A 452 -29.46 5.55 -7.69
N LEU A 453 -29.91 6.77 -7.47
CA LEU A 453 -29.12 8.00 -7.58
C LEU A 453 -29.06 8.68 -6.22
N ARG A 454 -27.85 9.07 -5.77
CA ARG A 454 -27.68 9.80 -4.51
C ARG A 454 -28.53 11.08 -4.51
N GLU A 455 -29.24 11.34 -3.41
CA GLU A 455 -30.14 12.50 -3.27
C GLU A 455 -29.49 13.84 -3.63
N GLU A 456 -28.18 13.93 -3.36
CA GLU A 456 -27.37 15.13 -3.52
C GLU A 456 -26.45 15.07 -4.75
N ILE A 457 -26.74 14.17 -5.72
CA ILE A 457 -25.95 14.05 -6.95
C ILE A 457 -25.90 15.36 -7.75
N TRP A 458 -26.97 16.16 -7.72
CA TRP A 458 -27.02 17.47 -8.36
C TRP A 458 -26.00 18.46 -7.78
N LYS A 459 -25.64 18.36 -6.49
CA LYS A 459 -24.56 19.19 -5.90
C LYS A 459 -23.20 18.82 -6.48
N VAL A 460 -22.99 17.52 -6.70
CA VAL A 460 -21.78 16.94 -7.27
C VAL A 460 -21.65 17.36 -8.74
N GLU A 461 -22.72 17.23 -9.52
CA GLU A 461 -22.77 17.68 -10.92
C GLU A 461 -22.60 19.20 -11.06
N ALA A 462 -23.26 19.99 -10.21
CA ALA A 462 -23.09 21.44 -10.21
C ALA A 462 -21.65 21.86 -9.92
N GLU A 463 -20.95 21.14 -9.04
CA GLU A 463 -19.53 21.40 -8.78
C GLU A 463 -18.65 20.98 -9.98
N ALA A 464 -18.95 19.87 -10.64
CA ALA A 464 -18.26 19.48 -11.87
C ALA A 464 -18.38 20.56 -12.95
N LEU A 465 -19.59 21.08 -13.21
CA LEU A 465 -19.81 22.15 -14.17
C LEU A 465 -19.02 23.43 -13.83
N LYS A 466 -18.94 23.81 -12.55
CA LYS A 466 -18.12 24.96 -12.12
C LYS A 466 -16.64 24.74 -12.37
N LEU A 467 -16.12 23.53 -12.14
CA LEU A 467 -14.72 23.21 -12.36
C LEU A 467 -14.38 23.16 -13.86
N GLU A 468 -15.29 22.65 -14.69
CA GLU A 468 -15.15 22.68 -16.16
C GLU A 468 -15.13 24.11 -16.69
N ALA A 469 -16.03 24.97 -16.23
CA ALA A 469 -16.06 26.39 -16.61
C ALA A 469 -14.77 27.15 -16.23
N LYS A 470 -14.02 26.66 -15.23
CA LYS A 470 -12.72 27.21 -14.83
C LYS A 470 -11.54 26.72 -15.69
N GLY A 471 -11.75 25.79 -16.62
CA GLY A 471 -10.70 25.32 -17.53
C GLY A 471 -9.64 24.41 -16.89
N ILE A 472 -9.98 23.67 -15.84
CA ILE A 472 -9.02 22.81 -15.12
C ILE A 472 -8.54 21.60 -15.96
N LEU A 473 -9.39 21.09 -16.86
CA LEU A 473 -9.04 19.95 -17.72
C LEU A 473 -8.05 20.29 -18.87
N PRO A 474 -8.25 21.39 -19.63
CA PRO A 474 -7.31 21.76 -20.70
C PRO A 474 -5.91 22.16 -20.23
N ASN A 475 -5.79 22.82 -19.06
CA ASN A 475 -4.54 23.47 -18.67
C ASN A 475 -3.48 22.54 -18.04
N VAL A 476 -3.86 21.36 -17.53
CA VAL A 476 -2.93 20.49 -16.78
C VAL A 476 -2.44 19.29 -17.61
N GLU A 477 -3.12 18.92 -18.70
CA GLU A 477 -2.60 17.88 -19.62
C GLU A 477 -1.34 18.33 -20.38
N GLN A 478 -1.05 19.64 -20.40
CA GLN A 478 0.23 20.19 -20.85
C GLN A 478 1.33 20.17 -19.78
N GLU A 479 0.99 20.13 -18.50
CA GLU A 479 1.95 20.17 -17.37
C GLU A 479 2.21 18.79 -16.72
N ALA A 480 1.37 17.79 -17.01
CA ALA A 480 1.44 16.44 -16.42
C ALA A 480 2.12 15.37 -17.31
N LYS A 481 2.83 15.79 -18.37
CA LYS A 481 3.84 14.98 -19.07
C LYS A 481 5.21 15.24 -18.45
#